data_AF-A0A8B7RTQ2-F1
#
_entry.id   AF-A0A8B7RTQ2-F1
#
_cell.length_a   1.000
_cell.length_b   1.000
_cell.length_c   1.000
_cell.angle_alpha   90.00
_cell.angle_beta   90.00
_cell.angle_gamma   90.00
#
_symmetry.space_group_name_H-M   'P 1'
#
loop_
_entity.id
_entity.type
_entity.pdbx_description
1 polymer ?
#
loop_
_entity_poly.entity_id
_entity_poly.type
_entity_poly.pdbx_seq_one_letter_code
_entity_poly.pdbx_strand_id
1 'polypeptide(L)'
;MDALRQVVNFGPGPAKLPRSVLLEIQKELLDYKGVGISVLEMSHRSSDFAKILNNTETLVRELLAVPDNYKVIFVQGGGSGQFSAVPLNLIGLKPGRCADYVVTGAWSAKAAEEAKRFGTVNIVHPKLGSYTEIP
;
A
#
# COMPACT_ATOMS: atom_id res chain seq x y z
N MET A 1 -7.07 -16.86 35.45
CA MET A 1 -6.89 -16.00 34.28
C MET A 1 -6.99 -16.89 33.08
N ASP A 2 -8.03 -16.77 32.27
CA ASP A 2 -8.15 -17.57 31.04
C ASP A 2 -6.95 -17.28 30.14
N ALA A 3 -6.22 -18.33 29.77
CA ALA A 3 -5.20 -18.22 28.75
C ALA A 3 -5.87 -17.65 27.49
N LEU A 4 -5.46 -16.45 27.08
CA LEU A 4 -6.01 -15.76 25.91
C LEU A 4 -6.03 -16.72 24.71
N ARG A 5 -7.24 -17.11 24.28
CA ARG A 5 -7.45 -18.00 23.13
C ARG A 5 -6.81 -17.36 21.90
N GLN A 6 -5.69 -17.93 21.44
CA GLN A 6 -5.00 -17.45 20.25
C GLN A 6 -5.64 -18.08 19.01
N VAL A 7 -6.45 -17.31 18.29
CA VAL A 7 -7.05 -17.73 17.01
C VAL A 7 -6.06 -17.42 15.88
N VAL A 8 -5.87 -18.38 14.97
CA VAL A 8 -5.11 -18.16 13.74
C VAL A 8 -6.02 -17.47 12.73
N ASN A 9 -5.68 -16.23 12.35
CA ASN A 9 -6.39 -15.47 11.33
C ASN A 9 -5.73 -15.71 9.96
N PHE A 10 -6.42 -16.40 9.06
CA PHE A 10 -6.03 -16.64 7.66
C PHE A 10 -6.65 -15.62 6.68
N GLY A 11 -7.09 -14.47 7.18
CA GLY A 11 -7.69 -13.42 6.37
C GLY A 11 -6.76 -12.91 5.26
N PRO A 12 -7.24 -12.80 4.01
CA PRO A 12 -6.42 -12.41 2.86
C PRO A 12 -6.19 -10.89 2.75
N GLY A 13 -6.83 -10.09 3.61
CA GLY A 13 -6.81 -8.63 3.56
C GLY A 13 -8.10 -8.02 4.13
N PRO A 14 -8.04 -7.22 5.22
CA PRO A 14 -6.90 -7.01 6.09
C PRO A 14 -6.36 -8.32 6.70
N ALA A 15 -5.05 -8.37 6.98
CA ALA A 15 -4.35 -9.56 7.46
C ALA A 15 -3.97 -9.45 8.95
N LYS A 16 -3.43 -10.53 9.52
CA LYS A 16 -2.98 -10.59 10.92
C LYS A 16 -1.79 -9.66 11.16
N LEU A 17 -1.86 -8.87 12.24
CA LEU A 17 -0.70 -8.13 12.78
C LEU A 17 0.07 -8.96 13.82
N PRO A 18 1.39 -8.73 13.98
CA PRO A 18 2.16 -9.30 15.09
C PRO A 18 1.56 -8.90 16.45
N ARG A 19 1.52 -9.83 17.41
CA ARG A 19 0.92 -9.57 18.72
C ARG A 19 1.66 -8.48 19.51
N SER A 20 2.98 -8.38 19.36
CA SER A 20 3.80 -7.34 19.98
C SER A 20 3.35 -5.94 19.55
N VAL A 21 3.08 -5.74 18.26
CA VAL A 21 2.61 -4.45 17.71
C VAL A 21 1.25 -4.08 18.30
N LEU A 22 0.32 -5.04 18.41
CA LEU A 22 -1.00 -4.79 19.02
C LEU A 22 -0.88 -4.39 20.50
N LEU A 23 0.04 -4.99 21.25
CA LEU A 23 0.28 -4.66 22.65
C LEU A 23 0.89 -3.26 22.81
N GLU A 24 1.80 -2.87 21.91
CA GLU A 24 2.37 -1.53 21.88
C GLU A 24 1.31 -0.48 21.57
N ILE A 25 0.50 -0.69 20.54
CA ILE A 25 -0.64 0.18 20.21
C ILE A 25 -1.59 0.29 21.39
N GLN A 26 -1.96 -0.82 22.03
CA GLN A 26 -2.85 -0.80 23.20
C GLN A 26 -2.28 0.04 24.34
N LYS A 27 -0.97 -0.10 24.62
CA LYS A 27 -0.28 0.64 25.68
C LYS A 27 -0.23 2.14 25.40
N GLU A 28 0.00 2.53 24.14
CA GLU A 28 0.21 3.92 23.74
C GLU A 28 -1.05 4.63 23.20
N LEU A 29 -2.20 3.94 23.15
CA LEU A 29 -3.38 4.45 22.45
C LEU A 29 -3.89 5.79 23.01
N LEU A 30 -3.88 5.95 24.33
CA LEU A 30 -4.35 7.15 25.02
C LEU A 30 -3.24 8.17 25.28
N ASP A 31 -1.99 7.73 25.25
CA ASP A 31 -0.82 8.56 25.48
C ASP A 31 0.35 8.01 24.65
N TYR A 32 0.56 8.61 23.48
CA TYR A 32 1.66 8.24 22.62
C TYR A 32 2.98 8.67 23.26
N LYS A 33 3.75 7.69 23.75
CA LYS A 33 5.11 7.88 24.27
C LYS A 33 5.26 9.02 25.29
N GLY A 34 4.23 9.29 26.09
CA GLY A 34 4.26 10.31 27.14
C GLY A 34 3.99 11.75 26.64
N VAL A 35 3.51 11.92 25.41
CA VAL A 35 3.13 13.25 24.87
C VAL A 35 1.82 13.76 25.50
N GLY A 36 1.04 12.88 26.12
CA GLY A 36 -0.21 13.21 26.83
C GLY A 36 -1.46 13.22 25.95
N ILE A 37 -1.34 12.82 24.68
CA ILE A 37 -2.45 12.67 23.73
C ILE A 37 -2.27 11.41 22.88
N SER A 38 -3.37 10.93 22.29
CA SER A 38 -3.34 9.85 21.32
C SER A 38 -2.65 10.27 20.03
N VAL A 39 -2.00 9.32 19.34
CA VAL A 39 -1.56 9.52 17.95
C VAL A 39 -2.71 9.94 17.02
N LEU A 40 -3.94 9.56 17.35
CA LEU A 40 -5.14 9.91 16.59
C LEU A 40 -5.55 11.39 16.73
N GLU A 41 -5.04 12.08 17.75
CA GLU A 41 -5.32 13.49 18.04
C GLU A 41 -4.15 14.40 17.62
N MET A 42 -3.02 13.80 17.22
CA MET A 42 -1.84 14.55 16.82
C MET A 42 -2.05 15.31 15.51
N SER A 43 -1.65 16.58 15.50
CA SER A 43 -1.50 17.32 14.25
C SER A 43 -0.46 16.63 13.36
N HIS A 44 -0.81 16.37 12.09
CA HIS A 44 0.11 15.83 11.09
C HIS A 44 1.32 16.74 10.80
N ARG A 45 1.32 17.98 11.30
CA ARG A 45 2.42 18.94 11.21
C ARG A 45 3.25 19.05 12.48
N SER A 46 2.90 18.33 13.55
CA SER A 46 3.68 18.36 14.79
C SER A 46 5.03 17.68 14.58
N SER A 47 6.03 18.08 15.38
CA SER A 47 7.34 17.44 15.37
C SER A 47 7.27 15.96 15.76
N ASP A 48 6.34 15.59 16.65
CA ASP A 48 6.15 14.19 17.06
C ASP A 48 5.55 13.34 15.94
N PHE A 49 4.57 13.85 15.19
CA PHE A 49 4.06 13.13 14.02
C PHE A 49 5.11 13.07 12.89
N ALA A 50 5.88 14.14 12.70
CA ALA A 50 6.97 14.15 11.72
C ALA A 50 8.01 13.04 12.01
N LYS A 51 8.34 12.77 13.29
CA LYS A 51 9.20 11.65 13.67
C LYS A 51 8.59 10.31 13.28
N ILE A 52 7.28 10.11 13.47
CA ILE A 52 6.58 8.89 13.05
C ILE A 52 6.72 8.68 11.54
N LEU A 53 6.44 9.72 10.76
CA LEU A 53 6.49 9.67 9.30
C LEU A 53 7.92 9.39 8.80
N ASN A 54 8.91 10.14 9.31
CA ASN A 54 10.30 9.99 8.91
C ASN A 54 10.85 8.60 9.26
N ASN A 55 10.56 8.10 10.48
CA ASN A 55 10.97 6.76 10.87
C ASN A 55 10.31 5.69 10.00
N THR A 56 9.04 5.88 9.64
CA THR A 56 8.32 4.95 8.74
C THR A 56 8.95 4.93 7.35
N GLU A 57 9.27 6.10 6.77
CA GLU A 57 9.96 6.16 5.48
C GLU A 57 11.34 5.49 5.54
N THR A 58 12.14 5.79 6.57
CA THR A 58 13.46 5.18 6.75
C THR A 58 13.37 3.66 6.83
N LEU A 59 12.46 3.12 7.64
CA LEU A 59 12.28 1.67 7.75
C LEU A 59 11.86 1.01 6.43
N VAL A 60 10.99 1.67 5.65
CA VAL A 60 10.63 1.17 4.31
C VAL A 60 11.84 1.15 3.38
N ARG A 61 12.65 2.21 3.40
CA ARG A 61 13.86 2.30 2.57
C ARG A 61 14.88 1.24 2.95
N GLU A 62 15.12 1.05 4.24
CA GLU A 62 16.05 0.03 4.76
C GLU A 62 15.58 -1.39 4.41
N LEU A 63 14.31 -1.71 4.70
CA LEU A 63 13.77 -3.06 4.52
C LEU A 63 13.71 -3.49 3.05
N LEU A 64 13.39 -2.55 2.16
CA LEU A 64 13.24 -2.83 0.72
C LEU A 64 14.46 -2.38 -0.12
N ALA A 65 15.53 -1.90 0.53
CA ALA A 65 16.71 -1.34 -0.12
C ALA A 65 16.38 -0.30 -1.21
N VAL A 66 15.50 0.66 -0.89
CA VAL A 66 15.04 1.67 -1.86
C VAL A 66 16.14 2.70 -2.11
N PRO A 67 16.60 2.90 -3.37
CA PRO A 67 17.68 3.83 -3.67
C PRO A 67 17.24 5.30 -3.59
N ASP A 68 18.23 6.20 -3.45
CA ASP A 68 18.00 7.64 -3.21
C ASP A 68 17.31 8.37 -4.37
N ASN A 69 17.41 7.83 -5.58
CA ASN A 69 16.75 8.36 -6.77
C ASN A 69 15.26 7.99 -6.86
N TYR A 70 14.71 7.29 -5.86
CA TYR A 70 13.28 7.00 -5.73
C TYR A 70 12.65 7.75 -4.55
N LYS A 71 11.35 8.03 -4.65
CA LYS A 71 10.55 8.65 -3.59
C LYS A 71 9.58 7.64 -2.98
N VAL A 72 9.47 7.65 -1.65
CA VAL A 72 8.43 6.92 -0.91
C VAL A 72 7.30 7.91 -0.64
N ILE A 73 6.07 7.53 -0.97
CA ILE A 73 4.88 8.36 -0.74
C ILE A 73 3.81 7.56 0.00
N PHE A 74 3.12 8.22 0.93
CA PHE A 74 2.00 7.64 1.67
C PHE A 74 0.70 8.28 1.20
N VAL A 75 -0.14 7.49 0.52
CA VAL A 75 -1.35 7.98 -0.15
C VAL A 75 -2.57 7.16 0.25
N GLN A 76 -3.73 7.83 0.28
CA GLN A 76 -5.01 7.17 0.50
C GLN A 76 -5.55 6.56 -0.81
N GLY A 77 -6.68 5.84 -0.72
CA GLY A 77 -7.34 5.20 -1.88
C GLY A 77 -6.94 3.75 -2.13
N GLY A 78 -5.93 3.24 -1.40
CA GLY A 78 -5.49 1.85 -1.49
C GLY A 78 -4.94 1.46 -2.88
N GLY A 79 -4.70 0.15 -3.09
CA GLY A 79 -4.20 -0.36 -4.37
C GLY A 79 -5.13 -0.04 -5.54
N SER A 80 -6.44 -0.11 -5.34
CA SER A 80 -7.44 0.20 -6.38
C SER A 80 -7.40 1.67 -6.81
N GLY A 81 -7.20 2.62 -5.89
CA GLY A 81 -7.07 4.03 -6.26
C GLY A 81 -5.85 4.29 -7.16
N GLN A 82 -4.79 3.51 -7.00
CA GLN A 82 -3.61 3.62 -7.85
C GLN A 82 -3.82 3.06 -9.27
N PHE A 83 -4.82 2.19 -9.48
CA PHE A 83 -5.19 1.75 -10.83
C PHE A 83 -5.61 2.92 -11.73
N SER A 84 -6.20 3.98 -11.16
CA SER A 84 -6.51 5.23 -11.87
C SER A 84 -5.35 6.23 -11.80
N ALA A 85 -4.71 6.39 -10.63
CA ALA A 85 -3.72 7.45 -10.42
C ALA A 85 -2.48 7.28 -11.30
N VAL A 86 -2.01 6.04 -11.52
CA VAL A 86 -0.84 5.76 -12.36
C VAL A 86 -1.07 6.19 -13.82
N PRO A 87 -2.10 5.68 -14.54
CA PRO A 87 -2.32 6.09 -15.93
C PRO A 87 -2.69 7.57 -16.04
N LEU A 88 -3.43 8.15 -15.09
CA LEU A 88 -3.76 9.57 -15.08
C LEU A 88 -2.52 10.47 -15.15
N ASN A 89 -1.44 10.11 -14.45
CA ASN A 89 -0.21 10.90 -14.40
C ASN A 89 0.78 10.56 -15.52
N LEU A 90 0.81 9.31 -15.99
CA LEU A 90 1.89 8.84 -16.87
C LEU A 90 1.48 8.67 -18.34
N ILE A 91 0.23 8.26 -18.64
CA ILE A 91 -0.15 7.89 -20.02
C ILE A 91 -0.11 9.09 -20.97
N GLY A 92 -0.42 10.28 -20.44
CA GLY A 92 -0.40 11.53 -21.18
C GLY A 92 1.01 11.99 -21.56
N LEU A 93 2.05 11.44 -20.95
CA LEU A 93 3.45 11.78 -21.24
C LEU A 93 3.98 11.12 -22.53
N LYS A 94 3.21 10.20 -23.13
CA LYS A 94 3.61 9.47 -24.34
C LYS A 94 2.81 9.94 -25.57
N PRO A 95 3.49 10.25 -26.70
CA PRO A 95 2.81 10.43 -27.98
C PRO A 95 2.04 9.14 -28.32
N GLY A 96 0.71 9.22 -28.40
CA GLY A 96 -0.18 8.07 -28.61
C GLY A 96 -1.02 7.64 -27.42
N ARG A 97 -0.73 8.18 -26.20
CA ARG A 97 -1.53 7.95 -24.99
C ARG A 97 -1.87 6.46 -24.78
N CYS A 98 -0.85 5.62 -24.79
CA CYS A 98 -1.00 4.18 -24.63
C CYS A 98 -0.19 3.63 -23.45
N ALA A 99 -0.59 2.47 -22.96
CA ALA A 99 0.10 1.73 -21.91
C ALA A 99 -0.01 0.21 -22.12
N ASP A 100 1.10 -0.48 -21.86
CA ASP A 100 1.17 -1.94 -21.95
C ASP A 100 0.92 -2.57 -20.58
N TYR A 101 0.07 -3.60 -20.55
CA TYR A 101 -0.30 -4.33 -19.33
C TYR A 101 -0.04 -5.82 -19.50
N VAL A 102 0.62 -6.40 -18.49
CA VAL A 102 0.75 -7.85 -18.33
C VAL A 102 -0.39 -8.31 -17.40
N VAL A 103 -1.36 -9.06 -17.96
CA VAL A 103 -2.56 -9.50 -17.24
C VAL A 103 -2.43 -10.96 -16.84
N THR A 104 -2.16 -11.21 -15.56
CA THR A 104 -1.91 -12.55 -14.98
C THR A 104 -2.87 -12.93 -13.86
N GLY A 105 -3.80 -12.04 -13.50
CA GLY A 105 -4.69 -12.23 -12.37
C GLY A 105 -5.87 -11.26 -12.35
N ALA A 106 -6.76 -11.47 -11.37
CA ALA A 106 -7.92 -10.60 -11.17
C ALA A 106 -7.53 -9.14 -10.91
N TRP A 107 -6.42 -8.89 -10.20
CA TRP A 107 -5.95 -7.55 -9.89
C TRP A 107 -5.35 -6.82 -11.09
N SER A 108 -4.48 -7.48 -11.87
CA SER A 108 -3.94 -6.91 -13.11
C SER A 108 -5.03 -6.66 -14.15
N ALA A 109 -6.06 -7.53 -14.20
CA ALA A 109 -7.21 -7.33 -15.10
C ALA A 109 -8.01 -6.08 -14.72
N LYS A 110 -8.27 -5.86 -13.42
CA LYS A 110 -8.92 -4.63 -12.92
C LYS A 110 -8.07 -3.38 -13.19
N ALA A 111 -6.76 -3.46 -13.01
CA ALA A 111 -5.85 -2.36 -13.30
C ALA A 111 -5.86 -1.97 -14.79
N ALA A 112 -5.80 -2.97 -15.67
CA ALA A 112 -5.87 -2.76 -17.12
C ALA A 112 -7.22 -2.19 -17.56
N GLU A 113 -8.33 -2.64 -16.96
CA GLU A 113 -9.67 -2.11 -17.26
C GLU A 113 -9.79 -0.64 -16.86
N GLU A 114 -9.34 -0.28 -15.67
CA GLU A 114 -9.38 1.10 -15.17
C GLU A 114 -8.54 2.04 -16.04
N ALA A 115 -7.39 1.57 -16.53
CA ALA A 115 -6.49 2.36 -17.37
C ALA A 115 -7.07 2.76 -18.74
N LYS A 116 -8.02 1.99 -19.28
CA LYS A 116 -8.69 2.29 -20.56
C LYS A 116 -9.43 3.63 -20.55
N ARG A 117 -9.78 4.13 -19.37
CA ARG A 117 -10.42 5.45 -19.18
C ARG A 117 -9.48 6.61 -19.53
N PHE A 118 -8.17 6.38 -19.57
CA PHE A 118 -7.16 7.43 -19.72
C PHE A 118 -6.39 7.36 -21.05
N GLY A 119 -6.47 6.23 -21.77
CA GLY A 119 -5.84 6.01 -23.06
C GLY A 119 -5.95 4.57 -23.55
N THR A 120 -5.19 4.23 -24.59
CA THR A 120 -5.19 2.90 -25.21
C THR A 120 -4.41 1.90 -24.35
N VAL A 121 -5.03 0.77 -24.01
CA VAL A 121 -4.38 -0.31 -23.25
C VAL A 121 -4.06 -1.48 -24.17
N ASN A 122 -2.79 -1.86 -24.24
CA ASN A 122 -2.36 -3.07 -24.95
C ASN A 122 -2.13 -4.19 -23.93
N ILE A 123 -2.73 -5.36 -24.15
CA ILE A 123 -2.44 -6.55 -23.37
C ILE A 123 -1.29 -7.28 -24.05
N VAL A 124 -0.12 -7.31 -23.41
CA VAL A 124 1.14 -7.80 -24.01
C VAL A 124 1.51 -9.24 -23.59
N HIS A 125 0.59 -9.92 -22.93
CA HIS A 125 0.74 -11.31 -22.54
C HIS A 125 -0.52 -12.11 -22.96
N PRO A 126 -0.38 -13.35 -23.47
CA PRO A 126 -1.52 -14.18 -23.82
C PRO A 126 -2.50 -14.34 -22.66
N LYS A 127 -3.79 -14.42 -22.98
CA LYS A 127 -4.81 -14.61 -21.96
C LYS A 127 -4.64 -16.00 -21.32
N LEU A 128 -4.39 -16.01 -20.01
CA LEU A 128 -4.36 -17.24 -19.22
C LEU A 128 -5.77 -17.82 -19.09
N GLY A 129 -5.91 -19.15 -19.20
CA GLY A 129 -7.18 -19.85 -18.95
C GLY A 129 -7.56 -19.87 -17.46
N SER A 130 -6.57 -20.03 -16.58
CA SER A 130 -6.67 -19.96 -15.12
C SER A 130 -5.44 -19.26 -14.54
N TYR A 131 -5.61 -18.56 -13.41
CA TYR A 131 -4.51 -17.88 -12.70
C TYR A 131 -3.77 -18.83 -11.75
N THR A 132 -3.29 -19.94 -12.30
CA THR A 132 -2.60 -21.01 -11.54
C THR A 132 -1.13 -21.16 -11.93
N GLU A 133 -0.66 -20.36 -12.88
CA GLU A 133 0.68 -20.42 -13.47
C GLU A 133 1.30 -19.01 -13.46
N ILE A 134 2.62 -18.95 -13.30
CA ILE A 134 3.40 -17.73 -13.41
C ILE A 134 3.98 -17.71 -14.84
N PRO A 135 3.90 -16.58 -15.58
CA PRO A 135 4.48 -16.47 -16.92
C PRO A 135 5.97 -16.81 -17.01
#